data_AF-A0A3Q3RA88-F1
#
_entry.id   AF-A0A3Q3RA88-F1
#
_cell.length_a   1.000
_cell.length_b   1.000
_cell.length_c   1.000
_cell.angle_alpha   90.00
_cell.angle_beta   90.00
_cell.angle_gamma   90.00
#
_symmetry.space_group_name_H-M   'P 1'
#
loop_
_entity.id
_entity.type
_entity.pdbx_description
1 polymer ?
#
loop_
_entity_poly.entity_id
_entity_poly.type
_entity_poly.pdbx_seq_one_letter_code
_entity_poly.pdbx_strand_id
1 'polypeptide(L)' 'MNREEAPGKSPEDMYIQQKVRVLLMLKKMGSNLTPSEEAFLRNYAGVVHSQMSQLPQHNIDQGKTVTCPRAHTHTHTHV' A
#
# COMPACT_ATOMS: atom_id res chain seq x y z
N MET A 1 27.45 -1.44 23.04
CA MET A 1 26.38 -1.92 22.14
C MET A 1 25.08 -1.29 22.62
N ASN A 2 24.59 -0.26 21.91
CA ASN A 2 23.29 0.34 22.19
C ASN A 2 22.26 -0.68 21.69
N ARG A 3 21.84 -1.58 22.58
CA ARG A 3 20.77 -2.52 22.28
C ARG A 3 19.48 -1.72 22.43
N GLU A 4 19.14 -0.96 21.42
CA GLU A 4 17.74 -0.67 21.15
C GLU A 4 17.04 -2.03 21.16
N GLU A 5 16.21 -2.25 22.18
CA GLU A 5 15.43 -3.46 22.38
C GLU A 5 14.35 -3.50 21.29
N ALA A 6 14.76 -3.78 20.05
CA ALA A 6 13.84 -4.15 18.98
C ALA A 6 13.05 -5.36 19.47
N PRO A 7 11.72 -5.27 19.49
CA PRO A 7 10.89 -5.90 20.49
C PRO A 7 10.99 -7.42 20.38
N GLY A 8 11.20 -8.09 21.51
CA GLY A 8 11.20 -9.55 21.67
C GLY A 8 9.83 -10.15 21.34
N LYS A 9 9.46 -10.09 20.07
CA LYS A 9 8.26 -10.68 19.51
C LYS A 9 8.62 -12.04 18.98
N SER A 10 7.85 -13.05 19.38
CA SER A 10 8.06 -14.43 18.94
C SER A 10 8.07 -14.51 17.40
N PRO A 11 8.72 -15.51 16.80
CA PRO A 11 8.68 -15.69 15.33
C PRO A 11 7.24 -15.75 14.78
N GLU A 12 6.30 -16.23 15.59
CA GLU A 12 4.87 -16.20 15.32
C GLU A 12 4.30 -14.77 15.24
N ASP A 13 4.63 -13.91 16.19
CA ASP A 13 4.19 -12.50 16.19
C ASP A 13 4.76 -11.74 15.00
N MET A 14 6.01 -12.02 14.63
CA MET A 14 6.61 -11.46 13.40
C MET A 14 5.82 -11.89 12.16
N TYR A 15 5.46 -13.17 12.08
CA TYR A 15 4.64 -13.70 11.00
C TYR A 15 3.27 -13.02 10.96
N ILE A 16 2.59 -12.87 12.11
CA ILE A 16 1.28 -12.21 12.21
C ILE A 16 1.39 -10.75 11.75
N GLN A 17 2.36 -10.00 12.27
CA GLN A 17 2.57 -8.61 11.89
C GLN A 17 2.83 -8.47 10.39
N GLN A 18 3.72 -9.28 9.84
CA GLN A 18 4.06 -9.23 8.42
C GLN A 18 2.86 -9.62 7.54
N LYS A 19 2.11 -10.66 7.91
CA LYS A 19 0.92 -11.10 7.18
C LYS A 19 -0.16 -10.03 7.18
N VAL A 20 -0.46 -9.42 8.33
CA VAL A 20 -1.40 -8.30 8.42
C VAL A 20 -0.97 -7.16 7.50
N ARG A 21 0.32 -6.80 7.48
CA ARG A 21 0.85 -5.72 6.64
C ARG A 21 0.62 -5.97 5.16
N VAL A 22 0.95 -7.19 4.70
CA VAL A 22 0.80 -7.57 3.28
C VAL A 22 -0.67 -7.56 2.88
N LEU A 23 -1.55 -8.14 3.70
CA LEU A 23 -2.99 -8.16 3.43
C LEU A 23 -3.60 -6.74 3.37
N LEU A 24 -3.16 -5.83 4.26
CA LEU A 24 -3.57 -4.43 4.21
C LEU A 24 -3.07 -3.72 2.96
N MET A 25 -1.85 -4.02 2.51
CA MET A 25 -1.28 -3.47 1.28
C MET A 25 -2.05 -3.96 0.04
N LEU A 26 -2.35 -5.26 -0.03
CA LEU A 26 -3.15 -5.85 -1.12
C LEU A 26 -4.55 -5.22 -1.19
N LYS A 27 -5.22 -5.11 -0.04
CA LYS A 27 -6.52 -4.43 0.04
C LYS A 27 -6.45 -2.97 -0.41
N LYS A 28 -5.39 -2.25 -0.03
CA LYS A 28 -5.16 -0.85 -0.44
C LYS A 28 -4.89 -0.72 -1.95
N MET A 29 -4.27 -1.73 -2.56
CA MET A 29 -4.05 -1.82 -4.02
C MET A 29 -5.29 -2.28 -4.80
N GLY A 30 -6.44 -2.52 -4.14
CA GLY A 30 -7.66 -2.99 -4.79
C GLY A 30 -7.66 -4.48 -5.13
N SER A 31 -6.73 -5.25 -4.55
CA SER A 31 -6.74 -6.72 -4.68
C SER A 31 -7.79 -7.33 -3.76
N ASN A 32 -8.45 -8.39 -4.22
CA ASN A 32 -9.42 -9.13 -3.42
C ASN A 32 -8.69 -10.03 -2.42
N LEU A 33 -9.19 -10.06 -1.19
CA LEU A 33 -8.73 -10.98 -0.15
C LEU A 33 -9.69 -12.18 -0.08
N THR A 34 -9.16 -13.34 0.29
CA THR A 34 -9.96 -14.54 0.54
C THR A 34 -10.72 -14.44 1.87
N PRO A 35 -11.82 -15.20 2.06
CA PRO A 35 -12.57 -15.20 3.32
C PRO A 35 -11.71 -15.55 4.56
N SER A 36 -10.70 -16.41 4.38
CA SER A 36 -9.76 -16.77 5.44
C SER A 36 -8.85 -15.60 5.84
N GLU A 37 -8.41 -14.80 4.87
CA GLU A 37 -7.59 -13.62 5.11
C GLU A 37 -8.41 -12.49 5.75
N GLU A 38 -9.66 -12.31 5.34
CA GLU A 38 -10.58 -11.37 5.99
C GLU A 38 -10.88 -11.79 7.44
N ALA A 39 -11.01 -13.08 7.71
CA ALA A 39 -11.15 -13.60 9.08
C ALA A 39 -9.85 -13.37 9.89
N PHE A 40 -8.68 -13.55 9.27
CA PHE A 40 -7.40 -13.28 9.91
C PHE A 40 -7.26 -11.80 10.30
N LEU A 41 -7.61 -10.87 9.41
CA LEU A 41 -7.61 -9.44 9.71
C LEU A 41 -8.59 -9.08 10.83
N ARG A 42 -9.75 -9.74 10.90
CA ARG A 42 -10.72 -9.57 11.99
C ARG A 42 -10.17 -10.07 13.33
N ASN A 43 -9.51 -11.23 13.34
CA ASN A 43 -8.95 -11.81 14.57
C ASN A 43 -7.79 -10.96 15.13
N TYR A 44 -7.03 -10.31 14.25
CA TYR A 44 -5.90 -9.45 14.62
C TYR A 44 -6.19 -7.96 14.43
N ALA A 45 -7.44 -7.54 14.70
CA ALA A 45 -7.90 -6.16 14.51
C ALA A 45 -7.03 -5.11 15.23
N GLY A 46 -6.48 -5.43 16.40
CA GLY A 46 -5.57 -4.53 17.13
C GLY A 46 -4.27 -4.25 16.38
N VAL A 47 -3.69 -5.29 15.75
CA VAL A 47 -2.49 -5.17 14.91
C VAL A 47 -2.82 -4.45 13.61
N VAL A 48 -4.01 -4.70 13.05
CA VAL A 48 -4.52 -4.03 11.85
C VAL A 48 -4.61 -2.53 12.08
N HIS A 49 -5.24 -2.09 13.18
CA HIS A 49 -5.40 -0.67 13.48
C HIS A 49 -4.03 0.02 13.66
N SER A 50 -3.11 -0.63 14.37
CA SER A 50 -1.75 -0.11 14.57
C SER A 50 -0.99 0.05 13.25
N GLN A 51 -1.11 -0.93 12.34
CA GLN A 51 -0.40 -0.90 11.07
C GLN A 51 -1.07 -0.02 10.02
N MET A 52 -2.40 0.13 10.00
CA MET A 52 -3.08 0.99 9.03
C MET A 52 -2.51 2.42 9.02
N SER A 53 -2.17 2.98 10.18
CA SER A 53 -1.58 4.32 10.29
C SER A 53 -0.08 4.36 9.95
N GLN A 54 0.61 3.22 9.95
CA GLN A 54 2.04 3.11 9.64
C GLN A 54 2.29 2.70 8.18
N LEU A 55 1.28 2.16 7.50
CA LEU A 55 1.40 1.81 6.09
C LEU A 55 1.81 3.07 5.33
N PRO A 56 2.88 3.00 4.50
CA PRO A 56 3.27 4.14 3.69
C PRO A 56 2.06 4.60 2.90
N GLN A 57 1.81 5.91 2.92
CA GLN A 57 0.86 6.53 2.03
C GLN A 57 1.41 6.30 0.63
N HIS A 58 1.03 5.18 -0.01
CA HIS A 58 1.15 5.03 -1.44
C HIS A 58 0.29 6.17 -2.02
N ASN A 59 0.94 7.30 -2.24
CA ASN A 59 0.59 8.27 -3.22
C ASN A 59 0.57 7.52 -4.55
N ILE A 60 -0.54 6.83 -4.86
CA ILE A 60 -0.90 6.57 -6.26
C ILE A 60 -1.23 7.94 -6.88
N ASP A 61 -0.24 8.84 -6.95
CA ASP A 61 -0.22 9.98 -7.86
C ASP A 61 0.69 9.59 -9.03
N GLN A 62 0.36 8.46 -9.66
CA GLN A 62 1.05 8.05 -10.89
C GLN A 62 0.05 7.71 -12.00
N GLY A 63 -1.14 8.33 -11.94
CA GLY A 63 -2.26 8.03 -12.84
C GLY A 63 -3.04 9.21 -13.39
N LYS A 64 -2.66 10.47 -13.10
CA LYS A 64 -3.33 11.66 -13.65
C LYS A 64 -2.28 12.76 -13.82
N THR A 65 -1.53 12.82 -14.91
CA THR A 65 -1.76 13.86 -15.94
C THR A 65 -0.83 13.60 -17.13
N VAL A 66 -1.27 12.77 -18.09
CA VAL A 66 -0.86 12.92 -19.50
C VAL A 66 -2.12 12.92 -20.33
N THR A 67 -3.05 13.82 -20.03
CA THR A 67 -3.90 14.35 -21.08
C THR A 67 -3.10 15.45 -21.75
N CYS A 68 -2.17 15.08 -22.64
CA CYS A 68 -1.73 16.01 -23.67
C CYS A 68 -2.94 16.18 -24.61
N PRO A 69 -3.62 17.34 -24.64
CA PRO A 69 -4.61 17.54 -25.68
C PRO A 69 -3.88 17.59 -27.02
N ARG A 70 -4.29 16.68 -27.90
CA ARG A 70 -3.82 16.60 -29.27
C ARG A 70 -4.29 17.81 -30.07
N ALA A 71 -3.39 18.28 -30.93
CA ALA A 71 -3.61 19.01 -32.18
C ALA A 71 -3.91 20.51 -32.11
N HIS A 72 -2.89 21.32 -32.42
CA HIS A 72 -3.04 22.44 -33.37
C HIS A 72 -2.00 22.27 -34.48
N THR A 73 -2.46 21.85 -35.65
CA THR A 73 -1.80 22.01 -36.93
C THR A 73 -1.59 23.50 -37.19
N HIS A 74 -0.35 23.96 -37.36
CA HIS A 74 -0.08 25.22 -38.06
C HIS A 74 0.81 24.92 -39.25
N THR A 75 0.17 24.71 -40.39
CA THR A 75 0.76 24.97 -41.70
C THR A 75 1.07 26.47 -41.78
N HIS A 76 2.33 26.84 -41.96
CA HIS A 76 2.66 28.15 -42.54
C HIS A 76 3.73 27.98 -43.61
N THR A 77 3.24 28.06 -44.84
CA THR A 77 3.95 28.26 -46.11
C THR A 77 4.38 29.73 -46.23
N HIS A 78 5.42 30.00 -47.04
CA HIS A 78 5.91 31.31 -47.54
C HIS A 78 6.80 32.10 -46.57
N VAL A 79 7.95 32.67 -46.94
CA VAL A 79 8.51 33.13 -48.24
C VAL A 79 9.99 32.75 -48.40
#